data_AF-A0A920BHG3-F1
#
_entry.id   AF-A0A920BHG3-F1
#
_cell.length_a   1.000
_cell.length_b   1.000
_cell.length_c   1.000
_cell.angle_alpha   90.00
_cell.angle_beta   90.00
_cell.angle_gamma   90.00
#
_symmetry.space_group_name_H-M   'P 1'
#
loop_
_entity.id
_entity.type
_entity.pdbx_description
1 polymer ?
#
loop_
_entity_poly.entity_id
_entity_poly.type
_entity_poly.pdbx_seq_one_letter_code
_entity_poly.pdbx_strand_id
1 'polypeptide(L)'
;MDDRKWSSSNEINPSSFQPIPPFLGEKIPAVSPVEFRNSGFTEAHLRNTYYEGYFLSSNITHHIARCLDQDSRLVYAYYDGIDKVGHIHGTGHFYDAEIALVDYLIGQIYKILPSGTALIVTSDHGMVDVGDSVIEINDSLMQRTNTISGEARFLWFHPARGNHESLLRDLQDLYGNCAWVRTQRPDT
;
A
#
# COMPACT_ATOMS: atom_id res chain seq x y z
N MET A 1 -16.97 14.01 15.61
CA MET A 1 -17.41 12.68 16.07
C MET A 1 -16.46 11.68 15.42
N ASP A 2 -15.51 11.21 16.22
CA ASP A 2 -14.59 10.09 16.02
C ASP A 2 -13.64 10.06 14.78
N ASP A 3 -12.52 10.79 14.90
CA ASP A 3 -11.34 10.72 14.04
C ASP A 3 -10.46 9.48 14.35
N ARG A 4 -11.02 8.28 14.30
CA ARG A 4 -10.22 7.03 14.34
C ARG A 4 -9.62 6.72 12.98
N LYS A 5 -8.66 7.55 12.54
CA LYS A 5 -7.63 7.08 11.61
C LYS A 5 -6.90 5.94 12.32
N TRP A 6 -6.99 4.74 11.78
CA TRP A 6 -6.34 3.53 12.27
C TRP A 6 -4.83 3.76 12.50
N SER A 7 -4.45 4.12 13.72
CA SER A 7 -3.06 4.20 14.15
C SER A 7 -2.67 2.84 14.73
N SER A 8 -2.39 1.88 13.85
CA SER A 8 -1.77 0.59 14.21
C SER A 8 -0.39 0.72 14.87
N SER A 9 0.15 1.93 14.99
CA SER A 9 1.46 2.20 15.59
C SER A 9 1.56 1.82 17.07
N ASN A 10 0.45 1.65 17.79
CA ASN A 10 0.49 1.29 19.21
C ASN A 10 0.31 -0.21 19.52
N GLU A 11 -0.14 -1.02 18.56
CA GLU A 11 -0.41 -2.46 18.81
C GLU A 11 0.62 -3.40 18.16
N ILE A 12 1.22 -3.00 17.04
CA ILE A 12 2.21 -3.82 16.34
C ILE A 12 3.52 -3.03 16.24
N ASN A 13 4.60 -3.55 16.83
CA ASN A 13 5.92 -2.95 16.67
C ASN A 13 6.37 -3.10 15.20
N PRO A 14 6.54 -1.99 14.44
CA PRO A 14 6.85 -2.05 13.01
C PRO A 14 8.15 -2.81 12.69
N SER A 15 9.15 -2.72 13.57
CA SER A 15 10.42 -3.44 13.41
C SER A 15 10.30 -4.94 13.65
N SER A 16 9.31 -5.39 14.44
CA SER A 16 9.00 -6.82 14.56
C SER A 16 8.18 -7.34 13.37
N PHE A 17 7.33 -6.49 12.78
CA PHE A 17 6.51 -6.82 11.62
C PHE A 17 7.35 -6.93 10.34
N GLN A 18 8.23 -5.95 10.12
CA GLN A 18 9.21 -5.95 9.04
C GLN A 18 10.62 -6.07 9.64
N PRO A 19 11.10 -7.31 9.92
CA PRO A 19 12.38 -7.52 10.57
C PRO A 19 13.58 -7.16 9.69
N ILE A 20 13.40 -7.18 8.36
CA ILE A 20 14.46 -6.85 7.41
C ILE A 20 14.57 -5.32 7.33
N PRO A 21 15.76 -4.73 7.56
CA PRO A 21 15.96 -3.30 7.37
C PRO A 21 15.65 -2.88 5.93
N PRO A 22 14.93 -1.76 5.73
CA PRO A 22 14.74 -1.16 4.41
C PRO A 22 16.07 -0.98 3.69
N PHE A 23 16.06 -1.19 2.38
CA PHE A 23 17.26 -1.05 1.52
C PHE A 23 18.49 -1.81 2.05
N LEU A 24 18.26 -2.96 2.70
CA LEU A 24 19.30 -3.79 3.34
C LEU A 24 20.15 -3.04 4.38
N GLY A 25 19.62 -1.96 4.96
CA GLY A 25 20.29 -1.14 5.97
C GLY A 25 21.00 0.10 5.44
N GLU A 26 20.98 0.33 4.12
CA GLU A 26 21.52 1.54 3.52
C GLU A 26 20.68 2.78 3.87
N LYS A 27 21.37 3.88 4.17
CA LYS A 27 20.72 5.17 4.49
C LYS A 27 20.56 5.99 3.22
N ILE A 28 19.42 5.82 2.56
CA ILE A 28 19.11 6.54 1.32
C ILE A 28 18.05 7.62 1.55
N PRO A 29 17.96 8.65 0.69
CA PRO A 29 16.81 9.53 0.67
C PRO A 29 15.53 8.83 0.20
N ALA A 30 14.44 9.08 0.92
CA ALA A 30 13.10 8.62 0.59
C ALA A 30 12.17 9.82 0.38
N VAL A 31 11.93 10.18 -0.88
CA VAL A 31 11.04 11.27 -1.30
C VAL A 31 9.60 10.75 -1.31
N SER A 32 8.76 11.24 -0.40
CA SER A 32 7.41 10.68 -0.16
C SER A 32 6.49 11.74 0.45
N PRO A 33 5.15 11.63 0.37
CA PRO A 33 4.25 12.59 1.00
C PRO A 33 4.59 12.85 2.46
N VAL A 34 4.61 14.12 2.87
CA VAL A 34 4.95 14.52 4.23
C VAL A 34 4.00 13.92 5.28
N GLU A 35 2.74 13.69 4.91
CA GLU A 35 1.71 13.11 5.76
C GLU A 35 2.01 11.67 6.20
N PHE A 36 2.84 10.93 5.45
CA PHE A 36 3.20 9.55 5.81
C PHE A 36 4.42 9.45 6.73
N ARG A 37 5.17 10.55 6.97
CA ARG A 37 6.48 10.54 7.66
C ARG A 37 6.48 9.76 8.97
N ASN A 38 5.45 9.93 9.79
CA ASN A 38 5.38 9.35 11.14
C ASN A 38 4.41 8.16 11.23
N SER A 39 4.04 7.55 10.09
CA SER A 39 3.15 6.40 10.08
C SER A 39 3.89 5.12 10.50
N GLY A 40 3.17 4.16 11.10
CA GLY A 40 3.73 2.83 11.38
C GLY A 40 4.18 2.09 10.12
N PHE A 41 3.55 2.37 8.97
CA PHE A 41 3.93 1.81 7.68
C PHE A 41 5.28 2.35 7.18
N THR A 42 5.50 3.66 7.31
CA THR A 42 6.80 4.30 7.03
C THR A 42 7.88 3.78 7.97
N GLU A 43 7.57 3.58 9.25
CA GLU A 43 8.53 2.97 10.18
C GLU A 43 8.85 1.51 9.79
N ALA A 44 7.86 0.73 9.35
CA ALA A 44 8.08 -0.63 8.89
C ALA A 44 8.93 -0.68 7.61
N HIS A 45 8.71 0.22 6.64
CA HIS A 45 9.26 0.08 5.28
C HIS A 45 10.33 1.09 4.90
N LEU A 46 10.49 2.18 5.64
CA LEU A 46 11.40 3.29 5.34
C LEU A 46 12.19 3.78 6.58
N ARG A 47 12.15 3.08 7.72
CA ARG A 47 13.02 3.41 8.87
C ARG A 47 14.48 3.48 8.47
N ASN A 48 15.22 4.37 9.14
CA ASN A 48 16.64 4.68 8.89
C ASN A 48 16.95 5.37 7.54
N THR A 49 15.96 5.69 6.71
CA THR A 49 16.14 6.53 5.52
C THR A 49 16.18 8.03 5.88
N TYR A 50 16.69 8.86 4.96
CA TYR A 50 16.52 10.31 5.03
C TYR A 50 15.16 10.68 4.43
N TYR A 51 14.15 10.88 5.28
CA TYR A 51 12.80 11.15 4.82
C TYR A 51 12.64 12.57 4.24
N GLU A 52 12.48 12.64 2.93
CA GLU A 52 12.33 13.83 2.11
C GLU A 52 10.84 14.09 1.82
N GLY A 53 10.17 14.67 2.80
CA GLY A 53 8.73 14.90 2.75
C GLY A 53 8.34 16.01 1.77
N TYR A 54 7.55 15.69 0.74
CA TYR A 54 6.93 16.70 -0.12
C TYR A 54 5.47 16.95 0.28
N PHE A 55 4.99 18.19 0.08
CA PHE A 55 3.58 18.56 0.29
C PHE A 55 2.76 18.47 -1.00
N LEU A 56 3.37 18.86 -2.12
CA LEU A 56 2.73 18.90 -3.44
C LEU A 56 3.65 18.20 -4.44
N SER A 57 3.04 17.46 -5.37
CA SER A 57 3.76 16.65 -6.36
C SER A 57 4.66 17.47 -7.28
N SER A 58 4.34 18.75 -7.49
CA SER A 58 5.17 19.72 -8.22
C SER A 58 6.61 19.81 -7.69
N ASN A 59 6.84 19.46 -6.43
CA ASN A 59 8.14 19.61 -5.79
C ASN A 59 8.99 18.33 -5.82
N ILE A 60 8.42 17.19 -6.25
CA ILE A 60 9.12 15.88 -6.24
C ILE A 60 10.45 15.97 -7.00
N THR A 61 10.44 16.55 -8.21
CA THR A 61 11.63 16.73 -9.03
C THR A 61 12.72 17.53 -8.32
N HIS A 62 12.35 18.56 -7.55
CA HIS A 62 13.32 19.36 -6.80
C HIS A 62 13.92 18.60 -5.61
N HIS A 63 13.11 17.82 -4.88
CA HIS A 63 13.63 16.95 -3.82
C HIS A 63 14.62 15.92 -4.39
N ILE A 64 14.29 15.28 -5.51
CA ILE A 64 15.18 14.32 -6.18
C ILE A 64 16.49 15.01 -6.62
N ALA A 65 16.41 16.16 -7.30
CA ALA A 65 17.60 16.92 -7.71
C ALA A 65 18.52 17.22 -6.53
N ARG A 66 17.96 17.73 -5.44
CA ARG A 66 18.73 18.07 -4.24
C ARG A 66 19.43 16.86 -3.63
N CYS A 67 18.78 15.70 -3.62
CA CYS A 67 19.40 14.47 -3.13
C CYS A 67 20.58 14.03 -4.02
N LEU A 68 20.42 14.14 -5.35
CA LEU A 68 21.47 13.80 -6.31
C LEU A 68 22.65 14.77 -6.24
N ASP A 69 22.39 16.07 -6.08
CA ASP A 69 23.43 17.11 -5.87
C ASP A 69 24.22 16.92 -4.56
N GLN A 70 23.66 16.15 -3.61
CA GLN A 70 24.31 15.75 -2.36
C GLN A 70 24.98 14.37 -2.45
N ASP A 71 25.35 13.95 -3.67
CA ASP A 71 26.04 12.69 -3.99
C ASP A 71 25.30 11.41 -3.56
N SER A 72 23.96 11.46 -3.46
CA SER A 72 23.17 10.26 -3.15
C SER A 72 23.25 9.25 -4.28
N ARG A 73 23.71 8.03 -3.97
CA ARG A 73 23.87 6.94 -4.95
C ARG A 73 22.56 6.23 -5.33
N LEU A 74 21.54 6.37 -4.48
CA LEU A 74 20.20 5.83 -4.67
C LEU A 74 19.21 6.78 -4.02
N VAL A 75 18.13 7.11 -4.73
CA VAL A 75 17.00 7.89 -4.23
C VAL A 75 15.75 7.07 -4.47
N TYR A 76 14.98 6.83 -3.41
CA TYR A 76 13.65 6.23 -3.51
C TYR A 76 12.61 7.35 -3.56
N ALA A 77 11.71 7.33 -4.54
CA ALA A 77 10.63 8.30 -4.65
C ALA A 77 9.28 7.57 -4.77
N TYR A 78 8.29 7.99 -3.99
CA TYR A 78 6.96 7.42 -3.95
C TYR A 78 5.91 8.48 -4.30
N TYR A 79 4.90 8.07 -5.09
CA TYR A 79 3.78 8.89 -5.50
C TYR A 79 2.47 8.12 -5.33
N ASP A 80 1.51 8.67 -4.59
CA ASP A 80 0.24 8.03 -4.21
C ASP A 80 -0.96 8.46 -5.07
N GLY A 81 -0.80 9.45 -5.95
CA GLY A 81 -1.91 10.13 -6.63
C GLY A 81 -2.77 9.22 -7.51
N ILE A 82 -2.16 8.34 -8.32
CA ILE A 82 -2.88 7.42 -9.21
C ILE A 82 -3.83 6.51 -8.42
N ASP A 83 -3.33 5.93 -7.32
CA ASP A 83 -4.11 5.03 -6.47
C ASP A 83 -5.29 5.78 -5.82
N LYS A 84 -5.00 6.95 -5.24
CA LYS A 84 -6.00 7.81 -4.60
C LYS A 84 -7.10 8.23 -5.56
N VAL A 85 -6.74 8.66 -6.77
CA VAL A 85 -7.71 9.03 -7.81
C VAL A 85 -8.52 7.82 -8.26
N GLY A 86 -7.88 6.67 -8.48
CA GLY A 86 -8.56 5.44 -8.88
C GLY A 86 -9.57 4.96 -7.84
N HIS A 87 -9.23 5.03 -6.55
CA HIS A 87 -10.15 4.66 -5.48
C HIS A 87 -11.38 5.57 -5.35
N ILE A 88 -11.23 6.87 -5.64
CA ILE A 88 -12.33 7.83 -5.51
C ILE A 88 -13.20 7.87 -6.78
N HIS A 89 -12.59 7.75 -7.95
CA HIS A 89 -13.22 8.07 -9.24
C HIS A 89 -13.29 6.89 -10.23
N GLY A 90 -12.71 5.73 -9.92
CA GLY A 90 -12.58 4.62 -10.86
C GLY A 90 -11.62 4.91 -12.01
N THR A 91 -11.51 4.00 -12.98
CA THR A 91 -10.53 4.10 -14.10
C THR A 91 -10.99 4.97 -15.28
N GLY A 92 -11.61 6.12 -14.98
CA GLY A 92 -12.15 7.06 -15.98
C GLY A 92 -11.31 8.33 -16.19
N HIS A 93 -11.94 9.41 -16.66
CA HIS A 93 -11.25 10.65 -17.05
C HIS A 93 -10.37 11.29 -15.97
N PHE A 94 -10.75 11.20 -14.68
CA PHE A 94 -9.91 11.68 -13.59
C PHE A 94 -8.63 10.86 -13.47
N TYR A 95 -8.73 9.54 -13.61
CA TYR A 95 -7.60 8.62 -13.62
C TYR A 95 -6.68 8.89 -14.82
N ASP A 96 -7.24 9.06 -16.02
CA ASP A 96 -6.47 9.41 -17.22
C ASP A 96 -5.68 10.71 -17.06
N ALA A 97 -6.31 11.73 -16.47
CA ALA A 97 -5.66 13.01 -16.18
C ALA A 97 -4.48 12.86 -15.20
N GLU A 98 -4.65 12.00 -14.20
CA GLU A 98 -3.62 11.69 -13.21
C GLU A 98 -2.44 10.91 -13.83
N ILE A 99 -2.72 9.95 -14.73
CA ILE A 99 -1.70 9.26 -15.52
C ILE A 99 -0.89 10.26 -16.37
N ALA A 100 -1.57 11.22 -17.02
CA ALA A 100 -0.88 12.26 -17.80
C ALA A 100 0.02 13.15 -16.93
N LEU A 101 -0.40 13.46 -15.69
CA LEU A 101 0.44 14.17 -14.73
C LEU A 101 1.68 13.35 -14.35
N VAL A 102 1.53 12.05 -14.11
CA VAL A 102 2.65 11.17 -13.78
C VAL A 102 3.63 11.03 -14.94
N ASP A 103 3.16 10.89 -16.18
CA ASP A 103 4.01 10.92 -17.38
C ASP A 103 4.83 12.21 -17.45
N TYR A 104 4.17 13.36 -17.25
CA TYR A 104 4.86 14.65 -17.20
C TYR A 104 5.92 14.69 -16.10
N LEU A 105 5.60 14.26 -14.88
CA LEU A 105 6.53 14.24 -13.74
C LEU A 105 7.74 13.36 -14.02
N ILE A 106 7.54 12.15 -14.56
CA ILE A 106 8.61 11.24 -14.98
C ILE A 106 9.51 11.93 -16.01
N GLY A 107 8.93 12.60 -17.01
CA GLY A 107 9.68 13.38 -17.99
C GLY A 107 10.50 14.52 -17.39
N GLN A 108 10.01 15.19 -16.34
CA GLN A 108 10.78 16.21 -15.62
C GLN A 108 11.91 15.61 -14.78
N ILE A 109 11.66 14.47 -14.13
CA ILE A 109 12.69 13.73 -13.38
C ILE A 109 13.80 13.32 -14.34
N TYR A 110 13.47 12.70 -15.48
CA TYR A 110 14.45 12.24 -16.46
C TYR A 110 15.39 13.37 -16.93
N LYS A 111 14.87 14.59 -17.17
CA LYS A 111 15.65 15.74 -17.64
C LYS A 111 16.71 16.22 -16.66
N ILE A 112 16.52 16.00 -15.35
CA ILE A 112 17.46 16.46 -14.32
C ILE A 112 18.49 15.40 -13.93
N LEU A 113 18.36 14.16 -14.42
CA LEU A 113 19.25 13.08 -14.01
C LEU A 113 20.67 13.28 -14.54
N PRO A 114 21.71 13.10 -13.69
CA PRO A 114 23.08 13.04 -14.16
C PRO A 114 23.31 11.96 -15.22
N SER A 115 24.31 12.18 -16.08
CA SER A 115 24.71 11.17 -17.06
C SER A 115 25.16 9.89 -16.36
N GLY A 116 24.63 8.74 -16.81
CA GLY A 116 24.93 7.43 -16.23
C GLY A 116 24.00 7.03 -15.07
N THR A 117 23.01 7.85 -14.71
CA THR A 117 21.97 7.48 -13.74
C THR A 117 20.89 6.61 -14.41
N ALA A 118 20.51 5.52 -13.76
CA ALA A 118 19.35 4.72 -14.16
C ALA A 118 18.07 5.22 -13.48
N LEU A 119 16.99 5.38 -14.24
CA LEU A 119 15.65 5.63 -13.71
C LEU A 119 14.82 4.36 -13.83
N ILE A 120 14.32 3.87 -12.69
CA ILE A 120 13.40 2.73 -12.63
C ILE A 120 12.05 3.26 -12.17
N VAL A 121 11.03 3.08 -13.02
CA VAL A 121 9.64 3.42 -12.70
C VAL A 121 8.86 2.11 -12.60
N THR A 122 8.16 1.92 -11.49
CA THR A 122 7.34 0.73 -11.23
C THR A 122 6.15 1.10 -10.37
N SER A 123 5.19 0.18 -10.29
CA SER A 123 4.10 0.21 -9.32
C SER A 123 4.03 -1.15 -8.63
N ASP A 124 3.43 -1.18 -7.44
CA ASP A 124 3.16 -2.36 -6.65
C ASP A 124 1.89 -3.09 -7.08
N HIS A 125 0.88 -2.38 -7.61
CA HIS A 125 -0.35 -2.98 -8.11
C HIS A 125 -1.10 -2.13 -9.15
N GLY A 126 -2.09 -2.75 -9.81
CA GLY A 126 -3.01 -2.06 -10.72
C GLY A 126 -4.29 -1.60 -10.03
N MET A 127 -5.23 -1.10 -10.84
CA MET A 127 -6.59 -0.73 -10.45
C MET A 127 -7.61 -1.50 -11.29
N VAL A 128 -8.74 -1.86 -10.69
CA VAL A 128 -9.85 -2.55 -11.38
C VAL A 128 -11.18 -1.92 -10.98
N ASP A 129 -12.05 -1.67 -11.94
CA ASP A 129 -13.41 -1.21 -11.66
C ASP A 129 -14.27 -2.39 -11.19
N VAL A 130 -14.94 -2.24 -10.06
CA VAL A 130 -15.72 -3.31 -9.41
C VAL A 130 -17.23 -3.17 -9.63
N GLY A 131 -17.70 -2.01 -10.10
CA GLY A 131 -19.14 -1.74 -10.28
C GLY A 131 -19.95 -2.06 -9.02
N ASP A 132 -21.11 -2.70 -9.22
CA ASP A 132 -22.00 -3.15 -8.13
C ASP A 132 -21.63 -4.54 -7.56
N SER A 133 -20.41 -5.04 -7.81
CA SER A 133 -19.99 -6.40 -7.44
C SER A 133 -19.62 -6.54 -5.95
N VAL A 134 -20.38 -5.89 -5.06
CA VAL A 134 -20.16 -5.96 -3.62
C VAL A 134 -20.75 -7.26 -3.08
N ILE A 135 -19.91 -8.06 -2.41
CA ILE A 135 -20.33 -9.26 -1.71
C ILE A 135 -20.38 -8.94 -0.21
N GLU A 136 -21.58 -8.95 0.35
CA GLU A 136 -21.75 -8.79 1.79
C GLU A 136 -21.44 -10.11 2.53
N ILE A 137 -20.65 -9.99 3.59
CA ILE A 137 -20.34 -11.12 4.46
C ILE A 137 -21.46 -11.31 5.47
N ASN A 138 -21.99 -12.53 5.56
CA ASN A 138 -23.10 -12.86 6.44
C ASN A 138 -22.76 -12.61 7.92
N ASP A 139 -23.64 -11.92 8.64
CA ASP A 139 -23.45 -11.54 10.05
C ASP A 139 -23.14 -12.74 10.98
N SER A 140 -23.70 -13.92 10.70
CA SER A 140 -23.44 -15.11 11.51
C SER A 140 -21.99 -15.59 11.39
N LEU A 141 -21.33 -15.35 10.25
CA LEU A 141 -19.91 -15.62 10.05
C LEU A 141 -19.06 -14.59 10.79
N MET A 142 -19.47 -13.32 10.73
CA MET A 142 -18.82 -12.22 11.46
C MET A 142 -18.80 -12.48 12.97
N GLN A 143 -19.93 -12.92 13.55
CA GLN A 143 -20.03 -13.25 14.98
C GLN A 143 -19.12 -14.40 15.43
N ARG A 144 -18.73 -15.30 14.50
CA ARG A 144 -17.84 -16.43 14.77
C ARG A 144 -16.37 -16.14 14.43
N THR A 145 -16.09 -14.93 13.98
CA THR A 145 -14.76 -14.46 13.58
C THR A 145 -14.24 -13.47 14.61
N ASN A 146 -13.05 -13.70 15.15
CA ASN A 146 -12.42 -12.80 16.13
C ASN A 146 -11.88 -11.53 15.46
N THR A 147 -11.26 -11.67 14.29
CA THR A 147 -10.79 -10.54 13.48
C THR A 147 -10.76 -10.91 12.01
N ILE A 148 -10.82 -9.89 11.15
CA ILE A 148 -10.63 -10.04 9.70
C ILE A 148 -9.42 -9.21 9.31
N SER A 149 -8.56 -9.77 8.47
CA SER A 149 -7.44 -9.05 7.86
C SER A 149 -7.41 -9.21 6.35
N GLY A 150 -6.58 -8.45 5.66
CA GLY A 150 -6.48 -8.45 4.20
C GLY A 150 -7.23 -7.26 3.60
N GLU A 151 -7.72 -7.45 2.38
CA GLU A 151 -8.44 -6.42 1.60
C GLU A 151 -9.72 -7.00 1.00
N ALA A 152 -10.58 -6.15 0.43
CA ALA A 152 -11.94 -6.54 0.03
C ALA A 152 -12.00 -7.75 -0.92
N ARG A 153 -10.98 -7.97 -1.75
CA ARG A 153 -10.87 -9.10 -2.68
C ARG A 153 -10.13 -10.30 -2.10
N PHE A 154 -9.46 -10.12 -0.95
CA PHE A 154 -8.66 -11.16 -0.30
C PHE A 154 -8.75 -11.05 1.23
N LEU A 155 -9.79 -11.67 1.79
CA LEU A 155 -10.09 -11.66 3.21
C LEU A 155 -9.53 -12.88 3.93
N TRP A 156 -8.94 -12.63 5.10
CA TRP A 156 -8.53 -13.65 6.06
C TRP A 156 -9.47 -13.60 7.26
N PHE A 157 -10.23 -14.67 7.47
CA PHE A 157 -11.05 -14.85 8.65
C PHE A 157 -10.24 -15.52 9.75
N HIS A 158 -10.12 -14.86 10.90
CA HIS A 158 -9.48 -15.42 12.09
C HIS A 158 -10.56 -15.96 13.03
N PRO A 159 -10.91 -17.26 12.98
CA PRO A 159 -12.05 -17.81 13.72
C PRO A 159 -11.87 -17.66 15.24
N ALA A 160 -12.98 -17.42 15.94
CA ALA A 160 -13.02 -17.61 17.38
C ALA A 160 -12.75 -19.08 17.74
N ARG A 161 -12.21 -19.32 18.94
CA ARG A 161 -11.78 -20.64 19.38
C ARG A 161 -12.92 -21.66 19.26
N GLY A 162 -12.67 -22.78 18.57
CA GLY A 162 -13.64 -23.86 18.36
C GLY A 162 -14.53 -23.70 17.13
N ASN A 163 -14.49 -22.57 16.42
CA ASN A 163 -15.33 -22.33 15.23
C ASN A 163 -14.63 -22.62 13.89
N HIS A 164 -13.41 -23.16 13.89
CA HIS A 164 -12.62 -23.28 12.66
C HIS A 164 -13.33 -24.09 11.56
N GLU A 165 -13.75 -25.32 11.86
CA GLU A 165 -14.37 -26.23 10.89
C GLU A 165 -15.76 -25.76 10.45
N SER A 166 -16.57 -25.26 11.40
CA SER A 166 -17.92 -24.76 11.10
C SER A 166 -17.88 -23.47 10.28
N LEU A 167 -16.95 -22.55 10.59
CA LEU A 167 -16.76 -21.32 9.82
C LEU A 167 -16.26 -21.63 8.41
N LEU A 168 -15.31 -22.55 8.25
CA LEU A 168 -14.81 -22.96 6.93
C LEU A 168 -15.93 -23.54 6.07
N ARG A 169 -16.72 -24.47 6.63
CA ARG A 169 -17.84 -25.10 5.91
C ARG A 169 -18.86 -24.05 5.45
N ASP A 170 -19.29 -23.17 6.36
CA ASP A 170 -20.30 -22.18 6.00
C ASP A 170 -19.75 -21.14 5.00
N LEU A 171 -18.47 -20.76 5.09
CA LEU A 171 -17.83 -19.91 4.07
C LEU A 171 -17.81 -20.60 2.70
N GLN A 172 -17.49 -21.89 2.65
CA GLN A 172 -17.50 -22.68 1.41
C GLN A 172 -18.91 -22.82 0.84
N ASP A 173 -19.90 -23.12 1.69
CA ASP A 173 -21.29 -23.29 1.27
C ASP A 173 -21.91 -21.99 0.75
N LEU A 174 -21.61 -20.85 1.40
CA LEU A 174 -22.17 -19.55 1.04
C LEU A 174 -21.43 -18.87 -0.13
N TYR A 175 -20.10 -18.95 -0.16
CA TYR A 175 -19.28 -18.17 -1.09
C TYR A 175 -18.43 -19.01 -2.06
N GLY A 176 -18.46 -20.34 -1.97
CA GLY A 176 -17.65 -21.22 -2.84
C GLY A 176 -17.96 -21.10 -4.34
N ASN A 177 -19.12 -20.56 -4.70
CA ASN A 177 -19.51 -20.31 -6.10
C ASN A 177 -18.96 -18.98 -6.66
N CYS A 178 -18.53 -18.05 -5.80
CA CYS A 178 -18.05 -16.72 -6.21
C CYS A 178 -16.65 -16.36 -5.66
N ALA A 179 -16.07 -17.18 -4.79
CA ALA A 179 -14.76 -16.98 -4.21
C ALA A 179 -14.02 -18.30 -3.94
N TRP A 180 -12.69 -18.23 -3.89
CA TRP A 180 -11.87 -19.35 -3.42
C TRP A 180 -11.73 -19.30 -1.90
N VAL A 181 -12.40 -20.23 -1.21
CA VAL A 181 -12.28 -20.39 0.24
C VAL A 181 -11.22 -21.46 0.56
N ARG A 182 -10.16 -21.08 1.27
CA ARG A 182 -9.02 -21.93 1.61
C ARG A 182 -8.57 -21.72 3.05
N THR A 183 -7.96 -22.74 3.64
CA THR A 183 -7.26 -22.69 4.93
C THR A 183 -5.77 -22.41 4.72
N GLN A 184 -5.12 -21.79 5.71
CA GLN A 184 -3.66 -21.53 5.66
C GLN A 184 -2.84 -22.83 5.65
N ARG A 185 -3.37 -23.91 6.24
CA ARG A 185 -2.78 -25.25 6.20
C ARG A 185 -3.66 -26.13 5.32
N PRO A 186 -3.13 -26.78 4.28
CA PRO A 186 -3.88 -27.79 3.54
C PRO A 186 -4.32 -28.89 4.48
N ASP A 187 -5.52 -29.44 4.27
CA ASP A 187 -5.94 -30.68 4.91
C ASP A 187 -4.96 -31.79 4.45
N THR A 188 -4.11 -32.24 5.36
CA THR A 188 -3.25 -33.43 5.18
C THR A 188 -3.99 -34.69 5.58
#